data_AF-A0A5B0LZK8-F1
#
_entry.id   AF-A0A5B0LZK8-F1
#
_cell.length_a   1.000
_cell.length_b   1.000
_cell.length_c   1.000
_cell.angle_alpha   90.00
_cell.angle_beta   90.00
_cell.angle_gamma   90.00
#
_symmetry.space_group_name_H-M   'P 1'
#
loop_
_entity.id
_entity.type
_entity.pdbx_description
1 polymer ?
#
loop_
_entity_poly.entity_id
_entity_poly.type
_entity_poly.pdbx_seq_one_letter_code
_entity_poly.pdbx_strand_id
1 'polypeptide(L)'
;MAKVDLVLVGAEAVLEDGGLINYIGCYQMAIAAKAHHKPFYALTESYKFLRLFPLSQYDVPTKQPTLQFPSSKATKSTGVSENIPNLPGSLVHGHSSISAKLTLDQIAKNNPSLDYTTPDLITLVISDSGILTPPGVAEVLLSIFGGE
;
A
#
# COMPACT_ATOMS: atom_id res chain seq x y z
N MET A 1 -5.05 -18.56 7.22
CA MET A 1 -3.59 -18.82 7.24
C MET A 1 -3.22 -20.07 8.06
N ALA A 2 -3.84 -21.22 7.80
CA ALA A 2 -3.68 -22.40 8.66
C ALA A 2 -2.29 -23.07 8.59
N LYS A 3 -1.59 -22.93 7.45
CA LYS A 3 -0.27 -23.55 7.21
C LYS A 3 0.92 -22.64 7.51
N VAL A 4 0.67 -21.43 8.01
CA VAL A 4 1.70 -20.40 8.24
C VAL A 4 1.83 -20.19 9.74
N ASP A 5 3.07 -20.11 10.24
CA ASP A 5 3.35 -19.90 11.66
C ASP A 5 3.64 -18.44 11.99
N LEU A 6 4.22 -17.69 11.04
CA LEU A 6 4.52 -16.26 11.16
C LEU A 6 4.56 -15.59 9.78
N VAL A 7 4.44 -14.26 9.75
CA VAL A 7 4.60 -13.44 8.54
C VAL A 7 5.83 -12.56 8.68
N LEU A 8 6.62 -12.51 7.62
CA LEU A 8 7.76 -11.60 7.48
C LEU A 8 7.52 -10.73 6.24
N VAL A 9 7.66 -9.42 6.40
CA VAL A 9 7.61 -8.46 5.30
C VAL A 9 8.81 -7.52 5.36
N GLY A 10 9.19 -6.97 4.21
CA GLY A 10 10.01 -5.76 4.17
C GLY A 10 9.17 -4.52 4.44
N ALA A 11 9.84 -3.37 4.54
CA ALA A 11 9.18 -2.06 4.50
C ALA A 11 10.04 -1.06 3.71
N GLU A 12 9.36 -0.21 2.95
CA GLU A 12 9.99 0.93 2.27
C GLU A 12 10.18 2.12 3.23
N ALA A 13 9.26 2.27 4.18
CA ALA A 13 9.39 3.19 5.29
C ALA A 13 8.68 2.66 6.54
N VAL A 14 9.19 3.02 7.71
CA VAL A 14 8.52 2.86 9.00
C VAL A 14 8.25 4.24 9.57
N LEU A 15 7.04 4.47 10.04
CA LEU A 15 6.56 5.80 10.41
C LEU A 15 6.67 6.01 11.91
N GLU A 16 6.42 7.22 12.37
CA GLU A 16 6.61 7.61 13.77
C GLU A 16 5.67 6.86 14.72
N ASP A 17 4.48 6.48 14.23
CA ASP A 17 3.53 5.62 14.95
C ASP A 17 3.91 4.12 14.94
N GLY A 18 4.99 3.76 14.23
CA GLY A 18 5.42 2.38 14.03
C GLY A 18 4.71 1.64 12.90
N GLY A 19 3.86 2.33 12.13
CA GLY A 19 3.23 1.78 10.93
C GLY A 19 4.20 1.66 9.76
N LEU A 20 3.85 0.85 8.76
CA LEU A 20 4.71 0.57 7.60
C LEU A 20 4.12 1.18 6.34
N ILE A 21 4.97 1.78 5.51
CA ILE A 21 4.68 1.96 4.09
C ILE A 21 5.38 0.85 3.33
N ASN A 22 4.60 0.13 2.52
CA ASN A 22 5.12 -0.92 1.65
C ASN A 22 4.29 -1.01 0.35
N TYR A 23 4.70 -1.86 -0.57
CA TYR A 23 3.91 -2.18 -1.76
C TYR A 23 2.53 -2.71 -1.39
N ILE A 24 1.56 -2.37 -2.26
CA ILE A 24 0.17 -2.75 -2.13
C ILE A 24 0.01 -4.25 -1.89
N GLY A 25 -0.75 -4.62 -0.86
CA GLY A 25 -0.97 -6.01 -0.42
C GLY A 25 -0.40 -6.32 0.96
N CYS A 26 0.47 -5.47 1.50
CA CYS A 26 1.04 -5.63 2.83
C CYS A 26 -0.03 -5.52 3.91
N TYR A 27 -0.89 -4.50 3.82
CA TYR A 27 -1.98 -4.31 4.79
C TYR A 27 -2.96 -5.48 4.82
N GLN A 28 -3.31 -6.01 3.63
CA GLN A 28 -4.23 -7.15 3.50
C GLN A 28 -3.62 -8.40 4.13
N MET A 29 -2.31 -8.63 3.93
CA MET A 29 -1.60 -9.72 4.58
C MET A 29 -1.60 -9.55 6.11
N ALA A 30 -1.38 -8.32 6.60
CA ALA A 30 -1.36 -8.01 8.02
C ALA A 30 -2.75 -8.23 8.68
N ILE A 31 -3.84 -7.84 8.02
CA ILE A 31 -5.20 -8.16 8.47
C ILE A 31 -5.41 -9.67 8.56
N ALA A 32 -5.03 -10.41 7.52
CA ALA A 32 -5.18 -11.86 7.50
C ALA A 32 -4.37 -12.52 8.63
N ALA A 33 -3.16 -12.04 8.89
CA ALA A 33 -2.29 -12.52 9.96
C ALA A 33 -2.94 -12.31 11.33
N LYS A 34 -3.41 -11.08 11.60
CA LYS A 34 -4.09 -10.73 12.85
C LYS A 34 -5.36 -11.56 13.07
N ALA A 35 -6.18 -11.73 12.03
CA ALA A 35 -7.41 -12.51 12.09
C ALA A 35 -7.17 -14.00 12.40
N HIS A 36 -6.00 -14.53 12.04
CA HIS A 36 -5.61 -15.92 12.32
C HIS A 36 -4.63 -16.06 13.49
N HIS A 37 -4.43 -14.99 14.28
CA HIS A 37 -3.50 -14.97 15.41
C HIS A 37 -2.08 -15.39 15.03
N LYS A 38 -1.62 -14.96 13.85
CA LYS A 38 -0.26 -15.17 13.38
C LYS A 38 0.55 -13.89 13.59
N PRO A 39 1.75 -13.98 14.21
CA PRO A 39 2.60 -12.82 14.40
C PRO A 39 3.06 -12.28 13.04
N PHE A 40 3.13 -10.96 12.94
CA PHE A 40 3.49 -10.21 11.75
C PHE A 40 4.70 -9.33 12.05
N TYR A 41 5.81 -9.63 11.40
CA TYR A 41 7.09 -8.96 11.64
C TYR A 41 7.53 -8.19 10.40
N ALA A 42 8.03 -6.98 10.62
CA ALA A 42 8.64 -6.17 9.58
C ALA A 42 10.16 -6.19 9.73
N LEU A 43 10.88 -6.39 8.62
CA LEU A 43 12.34 -6.30 8.56
C LEU A 43 12.72 -5.09 7.72
N THR A 44 13.47 -4.16 8.29
CA THR A 44 13.80 -2.91 7.61
C THR A 44 14.97 -2.22 8.29
N GLU A 45 15.66 -1.37 7.56
CA GLU A 45 16.78 -0.59 8.07
C GLU A 45 16.29 0.69 8.76
N SER A 46 17.01 1.12 9.81
CA SER A 46 16.70 2.28 10.64
C SER A 46 16.68 3.60 9.86
N TYR A 47 17.45 3.71 8.77
CA TYR A 47 17.44 4.90 7.91
C TYR A 47 16.12 5.09 7.13
N LYS A 48 15.27 4.06 7.08
CA LYS A 48 13.91 4.13 6.53
C LYS A 48 12.88 4.55 7.58
N PHE A 49 13.29 5.00 8.77
CA PHE A 49 12.38 5.55 9.76
C PHE A 49 12.07 7.01 9.42
N LEU A 50 10.78 7.34 9.29
CA LEU A 50 10.31 8.65 8.87
C LEU A 50 9.47 9.30 9.97
N ARG A 51 9.68 10.60 10.17
CA ARG A 51 8.88 11.45 11.05
C ARG A 51 7.58 11.91 10.36
N LEU A 52 6.72 10.93 10.09
CA LEU A 52 5.40 11.11 9.49
C LEU A 52 4.38 10.31 10.32
N PHE A 53 3.19 10.86 10.51
CA PHE A 53 2.14 10.27 11.33
C PHE A 53 0.80 10.26 10.58
N PRO A 54 0.50 9.23 9.78
CA PRO A 54 -0.77 9.10 9.07
C PRO A 54 -1.90 8.78 10.06
N LEU A 55 -3.03 9.48 9.92
CA LEU A 55 -4.21 9.21 10.74
C LEU A 55 -5.06 8.06 10.18
N SER A 56 -4.83 7.67 8.93
CA SER A 56 -5.52 6.58 8.27
C SER A 56 -4.66 5.94 7.18
N GLN A 57 -5.09 4.78 6.69
CA GLN A 57 -4.43 4.10 5.56
C GLN A 57 -4.27 4.98 4.31
N TYR A 58 -5.18 5.92 4.08
CA TYR A 58 -5.17 6.77 2.91
C TYR A 58 -4.56 8.16 3.18
N ASP A 59 -4.10 8.41 4.41
CA ASP A 59 -3.47 9.67 4.83
C ASP A 59 -1.95 9.66 4.54
N VAL A 60 -1.59 9.09 3.38
CA VAL A 60 -0.20 8.97 2.92
C VAL A 60 0.00 9.91 1.74
N PRO A 61 1.10 10.68 1.67
CA PRO A 61 1.35 11.58 0.55
C PRO A 61 1.40 10.85 -0.81
N THR A 62 0.45 11.13 -1.69
CA THR A 62 0.41 10.58 -3.06
C THR A 62 0.78 11.62 -4.11
N LYS A 63 1.56 11.24 -5.13
CA LYS A 63 1.93 12.15 -6.24
C LYS A 63 0.74 12.55 -7.11
N GLN A 64 -0.24 11.67 -7.25
CA GLN A 64 -1.41 11.84 -8.11
C GLN A 64 -2.63 11.25 -7.40
N PRO A 65 -3.83 11.81 -7.61
CA PRO A 65 -5.07 11.21 -7.11
C PRO A 65 -5.29 9.84 -7.76
N THR A 66 -5.43 8.81 -6.93
CA THR A 66 -5.71 7.43 -7.34
C THR A 66 -7.20 7.13 -7.23
N LEU A 67 -7.63 5.99 -7.78
CA LEU A 67 -8.99 5.47 -7.70
C LEU A 67 -10.05 6.40 -8.32
N GLN A 68 -9.69 7.15 -9.35
CA GLN A 68 -10.62 8.01 -10.08
C GLN A 68 -11.52 7.19 -11.00
N PHE A 69 -12.79 7.58 -11.08
CA PHE A 69 -13.71 7.02 -12.06
C PHE A 69 -13.49 7.64 -13.45
N PRO A 70 -13.70 6.88 -14.54
CA PRO A 70 -13.68 7.44 -15.89
C PRO A 70 -14.70 8.58 -15.99
N SER A 71 -14.24 9.78 -16.33
CA SER A 71 -15.14 10.89 -16.63
C SER A 71 -15.85 10.64 -17.96
N SER A 72 -17.17 10.79 -18.00
CA SER A 72 -17.99 10.64 -19.22
C SER A 72 -17.82 11.80 -20.22
N LYS A 73 -16.94 12.78 -19.94
CA LYS A 73 -16.64 13.85 -20.89
C LYS A 73 -15.78 13.30 -22.02
N ALA A 74 -16.42 13.01 -23.15
CA ALA A 74 -15.78 12.68 -24.42
C ALA A 74 -14.78 13.78 -24.83
N THR A 75 -13.51 13.58 -24.52
CA THR A 75 -12.42 14.36 -25.11
C THR A 75 -12.26 13.91 -26.56
N LYS A 76 -12.52 14.81 -27.51
CA LYS A 76 -12.14 14.63 -28.92
C LYS A 76 -10.61 14.58 -29.00
N SER A 77 -10.01 13.40 -28.85
CA SER A 77 -8.60 13.19 -29.20
C SER A 77 -8.52 12.48 -30.55
N THR A 78 -8.23 13.27 -31.57
CA THR A 78 -7.63 12.84 -32.83
C THR A 78 -6.33 12.09 -32.55
N GLY A 79 -6.24 10.79 -32.90
CA GLY A 79 -4.99 10.04 -32.81
C GLY A 79 -5.16 8.51 -32.94
N VAL A 80 -4.89 8.01 -34.15
CA VAL A 80 -4.43 6.66 -34.55
C VAL A 80 -5.02 5.43 -33.85
N SER A 81 -5.82 4.69 -34.61
CA SER A 81 -6.34 3.35 -34.27
C SER A 81 -5.26 2.29 -34.52
N GLU A 82 -4.57 1.84 -33.47
CA GLU A 82 -3.81 0.57 -33.53
C GLU A 82 -4.71 -0.60 -33.11
N ASN A 83 -4.80 -1.60 -34.00
CA ASN A 83 -5.54 -2.86 -33.79
C ASN A 83 -4.82 -3.76 -32.78
N ILE A 84 -5.37 -3.93 -31.58
CA ILE A 84 -4.94 -4.97 -30.63
C ILE A 84 -6.05 -6.04 -30.53
N PRO A 85 -5.73 -7.35 -30.66
CA PRO A 85 -6.73 -8.41 -30.64
C PRO A 85 -7.44 -8.52 -29.28
N ASN A 86 -8.77 -8.63 -29.34
CA ASN A 86 -9.65 -8.76 -28.17
C ASN A 86 -9.33 -10.04 -27.36
N LEU A 87 -9.19 -9.91 -26.04
CA LEU A 87 -9.10 -11.03 -25.11
C LEU A 87 -10.49 -11.68 -24.91
N PRO A 88 -10.61 -13.02 -24.88
CA PRO A 88 -11.88 -13.70 -24.61
C PRO A 88 -12.21 -13.63 -23.12
N GLY A 89 -13.39 -13.10 -22.77
CA GLY A 89 -13.87 -13.00 -21.39
C GLY A 89 -14.97 -11.98 -21.13
N SER A 90 -15.34 -11.16 -22.13
CA SER A 90 -16.44 -10.19 -22.02
C SER A 90 -17.81 -10.87 -22.16
N LEU A 91 -18.28 -11.55 -21.10
CA LEU A 91 -19.67 -11.98 -20.99
C LEU A 91 -20.19 -11.72 -19.57
N VAL A 92 -20.53 -10.46 -19.28
CA VAL A 92 -21.55 -10.13 -18.28
C VAL A 92 -22.52 -9.14 -18.93
N HIS A 93 -23.70 -9.63 -19.26
CA HIS A 93 -24.85 -8.84 -19.70
C HIS A 93 -25.51 -8.19 -18.49
N GLY A 94 -25.56 -6.86 -18.42
CA GLY A 94 -26.35 -6.14 -17.41
C GLY A 94 -26.08 -4.64 -17.37
N HIS A 95 -27.00 -3.86 -17.96
CA HIS A 95 -27.09 -2.40 -17.99
C HIS A 95 -25.94 -1.61 -18.63
N SER A 96 -26.28 -0.97 -19.75
CA SER A 96 -25.47 -0.02 -20.51
C SER A 96 -25.05 1.18 -19.68
N SER A 97 -23.80 1.21 -19.24
CA SER A 97 -23.04 2.45 -19.08
C SER A 97 -21.81 2.33 -19.97
N ILE A 98 -21.59 3.32 -20.82
CA ILE A 98 -20.45 3.46 -21.73
C ILE A 98 -19.17 3.09 -20.98
N SER A 99 -18.70 1.86 -21.15
CA SER A 99 -17.41 1.44 -20.60
C SER A 99 -16.36 2.02 -21.55
N ALA A 100 -15.85 3.21 -21.20
CA ALA A 100 -14.61 3.68 -21.78
C ALA A 100 -13.59 2.57 -21.56
N LYS A 101 -13.18 1.88 -22.63
CA LYS A 101 -12.14 0.86 -22.58
C LYS A 101 -10.85 1.54 -22.16
N LEU A 102 -10.59 1.59 -20.85
CA LEU A 102 -9.32 2.05 -20.33
C LEU A 102 -8.23 1.06 -20.73
N THR A 103 -7.07 1.57 -21.10
CA THR A 103 -5.89 0.73 -21.33
C THR A 103 -5.39 0.16 -20.00
N LEU A 104 -4.68 -0.97 -20.02
CA LEU A 104 -4.09 -1.54 -18.80
C LEU A 104 -3.17 -0.56 -18.08
N ASP A 105 -2.41 0.25 -18.84
CA ASP A 105 -1.54 1.29 -18.29
C ASP A 105 -2.32 2.41 -17.59
N GLN A 106 -3.49 2.79 -18.13
CA GLN A 106 -4.36 3.78 -17.49
C GLN A 106 -4.92 3.24 -16.17
N ILE A 107 -5.31 1.96 -16.14
CA ILE A 107 -5.79 1.30 -14.92
C ILE A 107 -4.65 1.21 -13.88
N ALA A 108 -3.48 0.75 -14.29
CA ALA A 108 -2.33 0.61 -13.40
C ALA A 108 -1.90 1.95 -12.77
N LYS A 109 -1.91 3.04 -13.55
CA LYS A 109 -1.61 4.39 -13.05
C LYS A 109 -2.68 4.94 -12.10
N ASN A 110 -3.92 4.49 -12.23
CA ASN A 110 -5.01 4.90 -11.36
C ASN A 110 -5.02 4.13 -10.02
N ASN A 111 -4.40 2.96 -9.95
CA ASN A 111 -4.34 2.16 -8.72
C ASN A 111 -3.20 2.63 -7.80
N PRO A 112 -3.38 2.58 -6.47
CA PRO A 112 -2.30 2.84 -5.53
C PRO A 112 -1.22 1.76 -5.65
N SER A 113 0.04 2.19 -5.67
CA SER A 113 1.21 1.29 -5.70
C SER A 113 1.68 0.87 -4.31
N LEU A 114 1.41 1.69 -3.31
CA LEU A 114 1.81 1.51 -1.92
C LEU A 114 0.56 1.48 -1.03
N ASP A 115 0.66 0.77 0.08
CA ASP A 115 -0.29 0.87 1.18
C ASP A 115 0.43 1.25 2.48
N TYR A 116 -0.38 1.70 3.44
CA TYR A 116 0.05 1.88 4.81
C TYR A 116 -0.56 0.78 5.68
N THR A 117 0.31 0.12 6.45
CA THR A 117 -0.03 -0.91 7.42
C THR A 117 0.02 -0.33 8.82
N THR A 118 -1.13 -0.30 9.49
CA THR A 118 -1.28 0.31 10.82
C THR A 118 -0.48 -0.46 11.89
N PRO A 119 0.02 0.24 12.93
CA PRO A 119 0.89 -0.35 13.95
C PRO A 119 0.21 -1.46 14.78
N ASP A 120 -1.11 -1.42 14.91
CA ASP A 120 -1.87 -2.44 15.65
C ASP A 120 -1.86 -3.82 14.97
N LEU A 121 -1.47 -3.90 13.70
CA LEU A 121 -1.33 -5.15 12.95
C LEU A 121 0.08 -5.73 13.03
N ILE A 122 1.05 -4.97 13.56
CA ILE A 122 2.46 -5.31 13.54
C ILE A 122 2.86 -5.82 14.93
N THR A 123 3.52 -6.96 14.96
CA THR A 123 4.03 -7.55 16.19
C THR A 123 5.34 -6.89 16.62
N LEU A 124 6.35 -6.90 15.75
CA LEU A 124 7.65 -6.23 15.99
C LEU A 124 8.24 -5.73 14.66
N VAL A 125 9.02 -4.65 14.76
CA VAL A 125 9.90 -4.14 13.70
C VAL A 125 11.32 -4.53 14.05
N ILE A 126 11.98 -5.25 13.14
CA ILE A 126 13.36 -5.72 13.29
C ILE A 126 14.24 -4.84 12.40
N SER A 127 15.18 -4.12 13.02
CA SER A 127 16.15 -3.27 12.34
C SER A 127 17.56 -3.41 12.90
N ASP A 128 18.51 -2.73 12.28
CA ASP A 128 19.88 -2.54 12.76
C ASP A 128 19.97 -1.74 14.08
N SER A 129 18.92 -1.00 14.46
CA SER A 129 18.81 -0.38 15.79
C SER A 129 18.28 -1.34 16.86
N GLY A 130 17.84 -2.55 16.48
CA GLY A 130 17.35 -3.59 17.38
C GLY A 130 15.96 -4.11 17.03
N ILE A 131 15.35 -4.81 17.97
CA ILE A 131 13.98 -5.34 17.85
C ILE A 131 13.04 -4.41 18.60
N LEU A 132 12.15 -3.75 17.87
CA LEU A 132 11.31 -2.67 18.36
C LEU A 132 9.85 -3.09 18.35
N THR A 133 9.11 -2.67 19.37
CA THR A 133 7.65 -2.62 19.28
C THR A 133 7.26 -1.41 18.41
N PRO A 134 6.05 -1.37 17.82
CA PRO A 134 5.64 -0.22 17.02
C PRO A 134 5.81 1.14 17.75
N PRO A 135 5.42 1.30 19.04
CA PRO A 135 5.71 2.52 19.78
C PRO A 135 7.20 2.80 20.01
N GLY A 136 8.02 1.75 20.13
CA GLY A 136 9.48 1.88 20.30
C GLY A 136 10.17 2.51 19.09
N VAL A 137 9.55 2.52 17.92
CA VAL A 137 10.07 3.26 16.75
C VAL A 137 10.12 4.76 17.02
N ALA A 138 9.12 5.31 17.71
CA ALA A 138 9.10 6.72 18.11
C ALA A 138 10.26 7.07 19.05
N GLU A 139 10.59 6.18 19.98
CA GLU A 139 11.72 6.37 20.91
C GLU A 139 13.05 6.42 20.15
N VAL A 140 13.23 5.56 19.14
CA VAL A 140 14.41 5.59 18.28
C VAL A 140 14.47 6.89 17.48
N LEU A 141 13.37 7.30 16.86
CA LEU A 141 13.30 8.58 16.15
C LEU A 141 13.60 9.78 17.07
N LEU A 142 13.12 9.76 18.31
CA LEU A 142 13.44 10.79 19.30
C LEU A 142 14.93 10.80 19.64
N SER A 143 15.59 9.66 19.77
CA SER A 143 17.04 9.64 20.00
C SER A 143 17.86 10.16 18.81
N ILE A 144 17.36 10.00 17.58
CA ILE A 144 18.02 10.49 16.36
C ILE A 144 17.79 12.00 16.17
N PHE A 145 16.57 12.49 16.40
CA PHE A 145 16.16 13.85 16.04
C PHE A 145 15.95 14.79 17.22
N GLY A 146 15.74 14.26 18.42
CA GLY A 146 15.43 15.00 19.64
C GLY A 146 16.68 15.34 20.44
N GLY A 147 17.76 15.78 19.78
CA GLY A 147 19.05 16.07 20.40
C GLY A 147 18.95 16.80 21.74
N GLU A 148 19.94 16.53 22.61
CA GLU A 148 20.06 17.11 23.97
C GLU A 148 19.84 18.63 24.03
#